data_AF-A0A024TBZ9-F1
#
_entry.id   AF-A0A024TBZ9-F1
#
_cell.length_a   1.000
_cell.length_b   1.000
_cell.length_c   1.000
_cell.angle_alpha   90.00
_cell.angle_beta   90.00
_cell.angle_gamma   90.00
#
_symmetry.space_group_name_H-M   'P 1'
#
loop_
_entity.id
_entity.type
_entity.pdbx_description
1 polymer ?
#
loop_
_entity_poly.entity_id
_entity_poly.type
_entity_poly.pdbx_seq_one_letter_code
_entity_poly.pdbx_strand_id
1 'polypeptide(L)'
;MVAALLLPWVGVLALVSCFSSVGAGSSFAFDLDGNQEECFREDIVPRSLHSDLFVHFELLEPRRPTDALNVKVVSPSGVTITTWTHATANHTSLNVRESGLYSLCFTSAPGSKAQQRVLYVVDVVTYGTRSLTRDPTVIATLIQQFPDKPNPSTLMLATERGVPVSMGVVEYSFAGISVHALHENTRVIASFSVDFASKPGIEVTLAAIPGNRVVHPPTWTSMTTHIDSFYDRVITNHGVLASTGGSLFFDITDTVRAATAARETLSKEAEVDNASPSTVAFTIQVAEDGEVRLAGGAHAGSDASVPASFVMQHRRPTLSLEDLGLPVLQLIGRFRYAVWDLKGELVSIVQNERRSRDAAESVLDRLVIGTILTNAFLLGIAVLQVVYVRGLLGRG
;
A
#
# COMPACT_ATOMS: atom_id res chain seq x y z
N MET A 1 -44.24 -20.23 -30.73
CA MET A 1 -44.25 -18.75 -30.72
C MET A 1 -43.32 -18.23 -29.62
N VAL A 2 -42.04 -18.58 -29.70
CA VAL A 2 -41.02 -18.32 -28.65
C VAL A 2 -40.05 -17.19 -29.05
N ALA A 3 -40.27 -16.55 -30.21
CA ALA A 3 -39.26 -15.72 -30.87
C ALA A 3 -39.39 -14.20 -30.63
N ALA A 4 -40.34 -13.70 -29.84
CA ALA A 4 -40.63 -12.25 -29.79
C ALA A 4 -40.34 -11.53 -28.46
N LEU A 5 -39.89 -12.20 -27.39
CA LEU A 5 -39.79 -11.58 -26.05
C LEU A 5 -38.37 -11.45 -25.47
N LEU A 6 -37.33 -11.99 -26.12
CA LEU A 6 -35.97 -12.01 -25.56
C LEU A 6 -34.99 -10.99 -26.15
N LEU A 7 -35.34 -10.34 -27.27
CA LEU A 7 -34.45 -9.40 -27.95
C LEU A 7 -34.15 -8.07 -27.23
N PRO A 8 -35.08 -7.42 -26.49
CA PRO A 8 -34.77 -6.13 -25.87
C PRO A 8 -33.95 -6.28 -24.57
N TRP A 9 -33.98 -7.45 -23.93
CA TRP A 9 -33.29 -7.68 -22.65
C TRP A 9 -31.81 -8.02 -22.85
N VAL A 10 -31.46 -8.76 -23.92
CA VAL A 10 -30.06 -9.09 -24.25
C VAL A 10 -29.31 -7.84 -24.74
N GLY A 11 -29.99 -6.95 -25.49
CA GLY A 11 -29.41 -5.68 -25.94
C GLY A 11 -29.12 -4.70 -24.79
N VAL A 12 -30.01 -4.62 -23.80
CA VAL A 12 -29.84 -3.74 -22.62
C VAL A 12 -28.78 -4.28 -21.66
N LEU A 13 -28.70 -5.60 -21.44
CA LEU A 13 -27.63 -6.19 -20.63
C LEU A 13 -26.26 -6.06 -21.28
N ALA A 14 -26.16 -6.23 -22.61
CA ALA A 14 -24.91 -6.04 -23.35
C ALA A 14 -24.46 -4.56 -23.40
N LEU A 15 -25.39 -3.61 -23.45
CA LEU A 15 -25.06 -2.17 -23.40
C LEU A 15 -24.66 -1.71 -21.98
N VAL A 16 -25.26 -2.29 -20.94
CA VAL A 16 -24.93 -1.97 -19.54
C VAL A 16 -23.61 -2.62 -19.10
N SER A 17 -23.20 -3.76 -19.70
CA SER A 17 -21.88 -4.37 -19.45
C SER A 17 -20.74 -3.81 -20.31
N CYS A 18 -21.02 -3.17 -21.46
CA CYS A 18 -19.98 -2.69 -22.38
C CYS A 18 -19.59 -1.20 -22.23
N PHE A 19 -20.35 -0.36 -21.52
CA PHE A 19 -20.05 1.08 -21.43
C PHE A 19 -19.64 1.61 -20.05
N SER A 20 -19.57 0.76 -19.04
CA SER A 20 -18.86 1.08 -17.81
C SER A 20 -17.49 0.39 -17.81
N SER A 21 -16.69 0.70 -18.85
CA SER A 21 -15.24 0.67 -18.69
C SER A 21 -14.90 1.70 -17.61
N VAL A 22 -14.94 1.28 -16.35
CA VAL A 22 -14.18 1.93 -15.29
C VAL A 22 -12.73 1.75 -15.72
N GLY A 23 -12.26 2.74 -16.49
CA GLY A 23 -10.93 2.76 -17.05
C GLY A 23 -9.94 2.61 -15.91
N ALA A 24 -9.05 1.63 -16.04
CA ALA A 24 -7.77 1.76 -15.37
C ALA A 24 -7.16 3.09 -15.83
N GLY A 25 -6.52 3.84 -14.94
CA GLY A 25 -5.85 5.11 -15.29
C GLY A 25 -4.95 4.96 -16.52
N SER A 26 -4.27 3.80 -16.64
CA SER A 26 -3.41 3.45 -17.76
C SER A 26 -3.43 1.93 -18.00
N SER A 27 -3.67 1.49 -19.24
CA SER A 27 -3.60 0.07 -19.61
C SER A 27 -3.16 -0.09 -21.05
N PHE A 28 -2.08 -0.82 -21.27
CA PHE A 28 -1.54 -1.12 -22.59
C PHE A 28 -0.60 -2.33 -22.54
N ALA A 29 -0.25 -2.86 -23.71
CA ALA A 29 0.78 -3.89 -23.85
C ALA A 29 1.98 -3.31 -24.60
N PHE A 30 3.19 -3.66 -24.17
CA PHE A 30 4.44 -3.23 -24.79
C PHE A 30 5.39 -4.41 -24.97
N ASP A 31 6.38 -4.27 -25.86
CA ASP A 31 7.43 -5.24 -26.05
C ASP A 31 8.68 -4.79 -25.28
N LEU A 32 9.23 -5.69 -24.48
CA LEU A 32 10.44 -5.52 -23.68
C LEU A 32 11.58 -6.30 -24.33
N ASP A 33 12.60 -5.59 -24.76
CA ASP A 33 13.79 -6.20 -25.33
C ASP A 33 14.73 -6.73 -24.22
N GLY A 34 15.45 -7.80 -24.55
CA GLY A 34 16.41 -8.44 -23.66
C GLY A 34 17.53 -7.47 -23.31
N ASN A 35 17.87 -7.39 -22.02
CA ASN A 35 18.87 -6.48 -21.43
C ASN A 35 18.51 -4.99 -21.45
N GLN A 36 17.26 -4.63 -21.77
CA GLN A 36 16.78 -3.26 -21.63
C GLN A 36 15.90 -3.10 -20.39
N GLU A 37 15.89 -1.87 -19.87
CA GLU A 37 14.97 -1.43 -18.82
C GLU A 37 13.98 -0.45 -19.42
N GLU A 38 12.70 -0.79 -19.37
CA GLU A 38 11.60 0.08 -19.78
C GLU A 38 10.89 0.63 -18.55
N CYS A 39 10.81 1.96 -18.44
CA CYS A 39 10.21 2.63 -17.28
C CYS A 39 9.05 3.53 -17.72
N PHE A 40 7.87 3.28 -17.17
CA PHE A 40 6.69 4.13 -17.34
C PHE A 40 6.52 5.03 -16.12
N ARG A 41 6.20 6.30 -16.35
CA ARG A 41 6.01 7.29 -15.29
C ARG A 41 4.53 7.66 -15.18
N GLU A 42 3.99 7.51 -13.99
CA GLU A 42 2.62 7.87 -13.65
C GLU A 42 2.65 9.06 -12.71
N ASP A 43 1.97 10.15 -13.07
CA ASP A 43 1.84 11.32 -12.21
C ASP A 43 0.73 11.09 -11.19
N ILE A 44 1.13 10.94 -9.93
CA ILE A 44 0.22 10.61 -8.85
C ILE A 44 0.17 11.77 -7.89
N VAL A 45 -1.03 12.30 -7.71
CA VAL A 45 -1.31 13.28 -6.66
C VAL A 45 -2.15 12.58 -5.59
N PRO A 46 -1.53 12.03 -4.53
CA PRO A 46 -2.27 11.45 -3.42
C PRO A 46 -3.13 12.54 -2.78
N ARG A 47 -4.44 12.43 -2.95
CA ARG A 47 -5.41 13.36 -2.37
C ARG A 47 -5.83 12.95 -0.96
N SER A 48 -5.39 11.80 -0.46
CA SER A 48 -5.61 11.32 0.91
C SER A 48 -4.41 10.48 1.36
N LEU A 49 -4.25 10.24 2.66
CA LEU A 49 -3.36 9.23 3.24
C LEU A 49 -3.70 7.81 2.78
N HIS A 50 -4.96 7.57 2.41
CA HIS A 50 -5.40 6.32 1.79
C HIS A 50 -5.45 6.57 0.29
N SER A 51 -4.26 6.59 -0.32
CA SER A 51 -4.08 6.61 -1.76
C SER A 51 -3.34 5.35 -2.14
N ASP A 52 -3.97 4.49 -2.92
CA ASP A 52 -3.38 3.24 -3.34
C ASP A 52 -3.22 3.24 -4.86
N LEU A 53 -2.03 2.82 -5.28
CA LEU A 53 -1.64 2.53 -6.64
C LEU A 53 -1.91 1.06 -6.91
N PHE A 54 -2.87 0.79 -7.76
CA PHE A 54 -3.17 -0.53 -8.25
C PHE A 54 -2.22 -0.85 -9.38
N VAL A 55 -1.43 -1.91 -9.21
CA VAL A 55 -0.45 -2.36 -10.18
C VAL A 55 -0.78 -3.78 -10.57
N HIS A 56 -1.00 -3.98 -11.86
CA HIS A 56 -1.04 -5.29 -12.46
C HIS A 56 -0.13 -5.33 -13.66
N PHE A 57 0.70 -6.35 -13.70
CA PHE A 57 1.51 -6.66 -14.86
C PHE A 57 1.49 -8.14 -15.12
N GLU A 58 1.61 -8.50 -16.39
CA GLU A 58 1.64 -9.89 -16.83
C GLU A 58 2.52 -10.02 -18.07
N LEU A 59 3.34 -11.06 -18.11
CA LEU A 59 4.00 -11.49 -19.32
C LEU A 59 3.00 -12.23 -20.23
N LEU A 60 2.72 -11.66 -21.40
CA LEU A 60 1.84 -12.25 -22.41
C LEU A 60 2.58 -13.34 -23.18
N GLU A 61 1.97 -14.53 -23.26
CA GLU A 61 2.48 -15.70 -23.99
C GLU A 61 3.93 -16.11 -23.61
N PRO A 62 4.20 -16.49 -22.34
CA PRO A 62 5.51 -16.97 -21.93
C PRO A 62 5.85 -18.27 -22.68
N ARG A 63 6.82 -18.23 -23.60
CA ARG A 63 7.15 -19.38 -24.46
C ARG A 63 8.16 -20.33 -23.82
N ARG A 64 8.88 -19.88 -22.78
CA ARG A 64 9.81 -20.71 -21.99
C ARG A 64 9.49 -20.60 -20.50
N PRO A 65 9.73 -21.67 -19.72
CA PRO A 65 9.60 -21.62 -18.26
C PRO A 65 10.63 -20.67 -17.61
N THR A 66 11.67 -20.26 -18.34
CA THR A 66 12.66 -19.29 -17.88
C THR A 66 12.27 -17.84 -18.16
N ASP A 67 11.20 -17.61 -18.93
CA ASP A 67 10.76 -16.25 -19.26
C ASP A 67 10.12 -15.62 -18.03
N ALA A 68 10.76 -14.58 -17.49
CA ALA A 68 10.27 -13.85 -16.32
C ALA A 68 10.71 -12.39 -16.36
N LEU A 69 10.07 -11.57 -15.53
CA LEU A 69 10.28 -10.14 -15.40
C LEU A 69 10.85 -9.81 -14.03
N ASN A 70 11.72 -8.81 -14.00
CA ASN A 70 12.11 -8.08 -12.81
C ASN A 70 11.44 -6.71 -12.87
N VAL A 71 10.58 -6.42 -11.91
CA VAL A 71 9.75 -5.20 -11.88
C VAL A 71 10.02 -4.44 -10.61
N LYS A 72 10.24 -3.13 -10.69
CA LYS A 72 10.42 -2.27 -9.52
C LYS A 72 9.53 -1.04 -9.63
N VAL A 73 8.98 -0.61 -8.49
CA VAL A 73 8.26 0.66 -8.38
C VAL A 73 9.09 1.63 -7.57
N VAL A 74 9.37 2.80 -8.15
CA VAL A 74 10.20 3.84 -7.56
C VAL A 74 9.33 5.07 -7.32
N SER A 75 9.43 5.62 -6.11
CA SER A 75 8.77 6.86 -5.70
C SER A 75 9.36 8.09 -6.40
N PRO A 76 8.65 9.23 -6.41
CA PRO A 76 9.17 10.51 -6.90
C PRO A 76 10.50 10.92 -6.25
N SER A 77 10.72 10.57 -4.98
CA SER A 77 11.98 10.81 -4.26
C SER A 77 13.12 9.85 -4.64
N GLY A 78 12.89 8.89 -5.54
CA GLY A 78 13.89 7.92 -5.98
C GLY A 78 14.02 6.68 -5.08
N VAL A 79 13.17 6.54 -4.06
CA VAL A 79 13.16 5.37 -3.17
C VAL A 79 12.36 4.23 -3.81
N THR A 80 12.95 3.03 -3.87
CA THR A 80 12.26 1.81 -4.30
C THR A 80 11.22 1.41 -3.25
N ILE A 81 9.96 1.38 -3.65
CA ILE A 81 8.82 1.05 -2.79
C ILE A 81 8.66 -0.47 -2.69
N THR A 82 8.78 -1.14 -3.84
CA THR A 82 8.66 -2.59 -3.94
C THR A 82 9.38 -3.09 -5.19
N THR A 83 9.80 -4.34 -5.13
CA THR A 83 10.48 -5.04 -6.22
C THR A 83 9.96 -6.47 -6.31
N TRP A 84 9.69 -6.92 -7.52
CA TRP A 84 9.40 -8.31 -7.85
C TRP A 84 10.52 -8.86 -8.71
N THR A 85 11.07 -9.99 -8.31
CA THR A 85 12.15 -10.67 -9.03
C THR A 85 11.64 -11.99 -9.60
N HIS A 86 12.03 -12.31 -10.83
CA HIS A 86 11.58 -13.51 -11.55
C HIS A 86 10.05 -13.70 -11.54
N ALA A 87 9.29 -12.61 -11.69
CA ALA A 87 7.83 -12.64 -11.71
C ALA A 87 7.30 -12.80 -13.14
N THR A 88 6.30 -13.66 -13.34
CA THR A 88 5.59 -13.77 -14.63
C THR A 88 4.35 -12.90 -14.67
N ALA A 89 3.73 -12.65 -13.53
CA ALA A 89 2.64 -11.72 -13.35
C ALA A 89 2.58 -11.28 -11.88
N ASN A 90 1.93 -10.15 -11.62
CA ASN A 90 1.49 -9.80 -10.28
C ASN A 90 0.23 -8.93 -10.35
N HIS A 91 -0.55 -8.96 -9.28
CA HIS A 91 -1.74 -8.14 -9.09
C HIS A 91 -1.79 -7.68 -7.65
N THR A 92 -1.58 -6.38 -7.41
CA THR A 92 -1.36 -5.86 -6.06
C THR A 92 -1.75 -4.38 -5.96
N SER A 93 -2.00 -3.93 -4.74
CA SER A 93 -2.19 -2.52 -4.38
C SER A 93 -1.01 -2.06 -3.53
N LEU A 94 -0.45 -0.90 -3.88
CA LEU A 94 0.65 -0.26 -3.16
C LEU A 94 0.17 1.06 -2.60
N ASN A 95 0.35 1.29 -1.30
CA ASN A 95 0.04 2.59 -0.72
C ASN A 95 1.06 3.65 -1.20
N VAL A 96 0.56 4.73 -1.80
CA VAL A 96 1.32 5.86 -2.36
C VAL A 96 1.06 7.13 -1.57
N ARG A 97 2.09 7.96 -1.43
CA ARG A 97 2.15 9.00 -0.38
C ARG A 97 2.84 10.29 -0.80
N GLU A 98 3.76 10.18 -1.73
CA GLU A 98 4.44 11.33 -2.31
C GLU A 98 3.61 11.79 -3.50
N SER A 99 3.53 13.09 -3.71
CA SER A 99 2.99 13.62 -4.96
C SER A 99 4.09 13.66 -6.00
N GLY A 100 3.78 13.25 -7.23
CA GLY A 100 4.66 13.38 -8.38
C GLY A 100 4.76 12.09 -9.18
N LEU A 101 5.85 11.99 -9.94
CA LEU A 101 6.06 10.93 -10.93
C LEU A 101 6.60 9.66 -10.28
N TYR A 102 5.73 8.67 -10.11
CA TYR A 102 6.13 7.31 -9.77
C TYR A 102 6.63 6.60 -11.02
N SER A 103 7.72 5.84 -10.91
CA SER A 103 8.30 5.10 -12.04
C SER A 103 8.11 3.61 -11.83
N LEU A 104 7.45 2.95 -12.78
CA LEU A 104 7.33 1.49 -12.85
C LEU A 104 8.27 0.98 -13.93
N CYS A 105 9.31 0.28 -13.53
CA CYS A 105 10.38 -0.18 -14.40
C CYS A 105 10.35 -1.69 -14.56
N PHE A 106 10.52 -2.15 -15.79
CA PHE A 106 10.48 -3.55 -16.21
C PHE A 106 11.81 -3.91 -16.84
N THR A 107 12.38 -5.04 -16.41
CA THR A 107 13.60 -5.61 -16.98
C THR A 107 13.41 -7.10 -17.21
N SER A 108 13.95 -7.61 -18.32
CA SER A 108 13.92 -9.05 -18.60
C SER A 108 14.80 -9.78 -17.58
N ALA A 109 14.29 -10.86 -16.97
CA ALA A 109 15.08 -11.64 -16.04
C ALA A 109 16.20 -12.43 -16.76
N PRO A 110 17.34 -12.71 -16.13
CA PRO A 110 18.43 -13.46 -16.75
C PRO A 110 17.96 -14.83 -17.29
N GLY A 111 18.27 -15.14 -18.55
CA GLY A 111 17.84 -16.39 -19.20
C GLY A 111 16.47 -16.32 -19.90
N SER A 112 15.81 -15.17 -19.85
CA SER A 112 14.61 -14.87 -20.64
C SER A 112 14.93 -14.66 -22.12
N LYS A 113 13.90 -14.74 -22.97
CA LYS A 113 14.01 -14.37 -24.39
C LYS A 113 14.44 -12.93 -24.63
N ALA A 114 14.93 -12.69 -25.85
CA ALA A 114 15.36 -11.38 -26.34
C ALA A 114 14.21 -10.40 -26.57
N GLN A 115 12.96 -10.85 -26.66
CA GLN A 115 11.80 -9.98 -26.76
C GLN A 115 10.63 -10.62 -26.01
N GLN A 116 10.02 -9.88 -25.11
CA GLN A 116 8.96 -10.31 -24.21
C GLN A 116 7.81 -9.31 -24.27
N ARG A 117 6.58 -9.78 -24.45
CA ARG A 117 5.43 -8.87 -24.49
C ARG A 117 4.80 -8.78 -23.11
N VAL A 118 4.64 -7.58 -22.58
CA VAL A 118 4.17 -7.34 -21.21
C VAL A 118 2.87 -6.54 -21.25
N LEU A 119 1.85 -7.02 -20.54
CA LEU A 119 0.65 -6.26 -20.21
C LEU A 119 0.96 -5.38 -18.99
N TYR A 120 0.69 -4.09 -19.13
CA TYR A 120 0.78 -3.08 -18.10
C TYR A 120 -0.63 -2.58 -17.77
N VAL A 121 -1.00 -2.58 -16.50
CA VAL A 121 -2.23 -1.99 -16.02
C VAL A 121 -1.96 -1.28 -14.70
N VAL A 122 -2.24 0.01 -14.68
CA VAL A 122 -2.14 0.82 -13.48
C VAL A 122 -3.40 1.66 -13.30
N ASP A 123 -3.88 1.73 -12.05
CA ASP A 123 -4.93 2.66 -11.65
C ASP A 123 -4.57 3.27 -10.30
N VAL A 124 -5.14 4.44 -10.00
CA VAL A 124 -4.95 5.09 -8.71
C VAL A 124 -6.32 5.31 -8.08
N VAL A 125 -6.45 4.87 -6.84
CA VAL A 125 -7.64 5.15 -6.05
C VAL A 125 -7.25 5.91 -4.80
N THR A 126 -7.88 7.06 -4.63
CA THR A 126 -7.70 7.93 -3.48
C THR A 126 -9.05 8.11 -2.79
N TYR A 127 -9.07 7.94 -1.47
CA TYR A 127 -10.28 7.97 -0.66
C TYR A 127 -10.33 9.24 0.15
N GLY A 128 -11.07 10.23 -0.34
CA GLY A 128 -11.22 11.53 0.31
C GLY A 128 -10.20 12.55 -0.14
N THR A 129 -10.32 13.73 0.44
CA THR A 129 -9.52 14.92 0.11
C THR A 129 -8.89 15.48 1.39
N ARG A 130 -7.56 15.42 1.45
CA ARG A 130 -6.72 16.00 2.48
C ARG A 130 -6.83 17.51 2.37
N SER A 131 -7.46 18.10 3.37
CA SER A 131 -7.72 19.54 3.44
C SER A 131 -6.59 20.27 4.17
N LEU A 132 -5.96 19.63 5.16
CA LEU A 132 -4.93 20.23 5.99
C LEU A 132 -3.95 19.19 6.52
N THR A 133 -2.68 19.56 6.61
CA THR A 133 -1.64 18.82 7.33
C THR A 133 -0.96 19.73 8.33
N ARG A 134 -0.70 19.23 9.54
CA ARG A 134 -0.10 20.01 10.61
C ARG A 134 1.00 19.24 11.33
N ASP A 135 2.10 19.93 11.57
CA ASP A 135 3.19 19.44 12.41
C ASP A 135 2.82 19.56 13.90
N PRO A 136 3.35 18.66 14.75
CA PRO A 136 3.14 18.73 16.18
C PRO A 136 3.84 19.94 16.78
N THR A 137 3.22 20.51 17.80
CA THR A 137 3.79 21.58 18.62
C THR A 137 4.77 21.06 19.65
N VAL A 138 4.59 19.82 20.13
CA VAL A 138 5.52 19.16 21.04
C VAL A 138 5.74 17.72 20.58
N ILE A 139 7.01 17.31 20.55
CA ILE A 139 7.43 15.91 20.43
C ILE A 139 8.48 15.68 21.53
N ALA A 140 8.30 14.62 22.32
CA ALA A 140 9.29 14.20 23.30
C ALA A 140 9.25 12.69 23.51
N THR A 141 10.38 12.10 23.84
CA THR A 141 10.45 10.76 24.43
C THR A 141 10.57 10.88 25.95
N LEU A 142 9.69 10.17 26.64
CA LEU A 142 9.75 9.91 28.08
C LEU A 142 10.58 8.66 28.30
N ILE A 143 11.56 8.72 29.20
CA ILE A 143 12.45 7.60 29.49
C ILE A 143 12.37 7.32 31.00
N GLN A 144 11.98 6.09 31.37
CA GLN A 144 11.82 5.70 32.76
C GLN A 144 13.13 5.81 33.55
N GLN A 145 14.27 5.47 32.92
CA GLN A 145 15.60 5.57 33.52
C GLN A 145 16.05 7.02 33.79
N PHE A 146 15.51 7.99 33.04
CA PHE A 146 15.80 9.42 33.18
C PHE A 146 14.50 10.20 33.39
N PRO A 147 13.83 9.99 34.53
CA PRO A 147 12.42 10.31 34.67
C PRO A 147 12.12 11.81 34.64
N ASP A 148 13.12 12.67 34.83
CA ASP A 148 13.02 14.14 34.85
C ASP A 148 13.63 14.84 33.62
N LYS A 149 14.12 14.08 32.63
CA LYS A 149 14.77 14.66 31.43
C LYS A 149 13.95 14.35 30.17
N PRO A 150 13.40 15.37 29.48
CA PRO A 150 12.78 15.17 28.18
C PRO A 150 13.84 14.92 27.10
N ASN A 151 13.57 14.02 26.16
CA ASN A 151 14.37 13.87 24.94
C ASN A 151 13.56 14.33 23.70
N PRO A 152 13.77 15.57 23.20
CA PRO A 152 12.90 16.19 22.18
C PRO A 152 13.23 15.83 20.72
N SER A 153 14.32 15.11 20.45
CA SER A 153 14.84 14.96 19.08
C SER A 153 14.39 13.70 18.36
N THR A 154 13.99 12.65 19.07
CA THR A 154 13.58 11.36 18.47
C THR A 154 12.45 10.76 19.30
N LEU A 155 11.57 9.99 18.66
CA LEU A 155 10.53 9.20 19.31
C LEU A 155 11.04 7.76 19.45
N MET A 156 11.67 7.46 20.58
CA MET A 156 12.18 6.12 20.91
C MET A 156 11.20 5.43 21.84
N LEU A 157 10.55 4.39 21.34
CA LEU A 157 9.54 3.63 22.05
C LEU A 157 10.12 2.26 22.41
N ALA A 158 10.06 1.88 23.67
CA ALA A 158 10.61 0.62 24.12
C ALA A 158 9.76 0.03 25.26
N THR A 159 9.48 -1.25 25.14
CA THR A 159 8.81 -2.05 26.16
C THR A 159 9.68 -3.27 26.44
N GLU A 160 9.96 -3.50 27.72
CA GLU A 160 10.77 -4.62 28.19
C GLU A 160 9.98 -5.41 29.24
N ARG A 161 9.82 -6.72 29.01
CA ARG A 161 9.10 -7.64 29.90
C ARG A 161 7.66 -7.17 30.20
N GLY A 162 6.98 -6.63 29.20
CA GLY A 162 5.62 -6.09 29.29
C GLY A 162 5.52 -4.74 29.99
N VAL A 163 6.64 -4.10 30.37
CA VAL A 163 6.66 -2.80 31.03
C VAL A 163 7.24 -1.75 30.07
N PRO A 164 6.55 -0.62 29.84
CA PRO A 164 7.12 0.45 29.02
C PRO A 164 8.34 1.05 29.73
N VAL A 165 9.48 1.09 29.03
CA VAL A 165 10.72 1.73 29.49
C VAL A 165 10.90 3.08 28.83
N SER A 166 10.36 3.26 27.62
CA SER A 166 10.25 4.56 26.97
C SER A 166 8.95 4.72 26.17
N MET A 167 8.40 5.93 26.21
CA MET A 167 7.14 6.30 25.57
C MET A 167 7.32 7.60 24.78
N GLY A 168 6.56 7.74 23.69
CA GLY A 168 6.50 8.97 22.91
C GLY A 168 5.37 9.86 23.40
N VAL A 169 5.58 11.17 23.41
CA VAL A 169 4.56 12.19 23.64
C VAL A 169 4.50 13.09 22.43
N VAL A 170 3.30 13.32 21.92
CA VAL A 170 3.07 14.19 20.78
C VAL A 170 1.86 15.07 21.05
N GLU A 171 2.01 16.38 20.85
CA GLU A 171 0.93 17.36 20.99
C GLU A 171 0.74 18.12 19.70
N TYR A 172 -0.52 18.28 19.29
CA TYR A 172 -0.92 19.09 18.16
C TYR A 172 -1.80 20.23 18.63
N SER A 173 -1.39 21.47 18.35
CA SER A 173 -2.27 22.62 18.53
C SER A 173 -3.27 22.72 17.38
N PHE A 174 -4.54 23.03 17.68
CA PHE A 174 -5.53 23.44 16.69
C PHE A 174 -5.75 24.96 16.70
N ALA A 175 -4.81 25.73 17.27
CA ALA A 175 -4.82 27.19 17.17
C ALA A 175 -4.96 27.62 15.70
N GLY A 176 -5.93 28.48 15.41
CA GLY A 176 -6.15 29.02 14.07
C GLY A 176 -6.87 28.07 13.09
N ILE A 177 -7.21 26.84 13.47
CA ILE A 177 -8.08 25.97 12.68
C ILE A 177 -9.52 26.36 12.97
N SER A 178 -10.28 26.72 11.93
CA SER A 178 -11.71 26.98 12.05
C SER A 178 -12.43 25.72 12.50
N VAL A 179 -13.35 25.84 13.46
CA VAL A 179 -14.21 24.72 13.88
C VAL A 179 -15.01 24.18 12.70
N HIS A 180 -15.34 25.03 11.71
CA HIS A 180 -16.03 24.63 10.49
C HIS A 180 -15.18 23.76 9.54
N ALA A 181 -13.86 23.73 9.72
CA ALA A 181 -12.99 22.79 9.02
C ALA A 181 -13.06 21.37 9.59
N LEU A 182 -13.66 21.20 10.78
CA LEU A 182 -13.93 19.94 11.46
C LEU A 182 -15.45 19.70 11.43
N HIS A 183 -15.97 19.36 10.26
CA HIS A 183 -17.40 19.03 10.08
C HIS A 183 -17.62 17.51 10.24
N GLU A 184 -18.88 17.06 10.17
CA GLU A 184 -19.24 15.66 10.48
C GLU A 184 -18.49 14.61 9.63
N ASN A 185 -18.14 14.95 8.39
CA ASN A 185 -17.45 14.06 7.44
C ASN A 185 -15.91 14.23 7.45
N THR A 186 -15.36 15.05 8.33
CA THR A 186 -13.91 15.19 8.48
C THR A 186 -13.35 14.02 9.26
N ARG A 187 -12.39 13.32 8.68
CA ARG A 187 -11.54 12.32 9.33
C ARG A 187 -10.23 12.98 9.74
N VAL A 188 -9.75 12.67 10.95
CA VAL A 188 -8.47 13.17 11.45
C VAL A 188 -7.54 11.99 11.68
N ILE A 189 -6.40 11.99 11.00
CA ILE A 189 -5.42 10.92 11.06
C ILE A 189 -4.09 11.46 11.59
N ALA A 190 -3.58 10.84 12.64
CA ALA A 190 -2.19 11.03 13.08
C ALA A 190 -1.30 10.02 12.34
N SER A 191 -0.22 10.51 11.75
CA SER A 191 0.71 9.71 10.97
C SER A 191 2.13 9.80 11.51
N PHE A 192 2.84 8.67 11.52
CA PHE A 192 4.20 8.54 12.03
C PHE A 192 5.04 7.69 11.09
N SER A 193 6.23 8.15 10.70
CA SER A 193 7.18 7.33 9.93
C SER A 193 8.01 6.46 10.87
N VAL A 194 8.20 5.20 10.49
CA VAL A 194 8.98 4.22 11.25
C VAL A 194 10.40 4.16 10.69
N ASP A 195 11.35 4.69 11.43
CA ASP A 195 12.77 4.62 11.04
C ASP A 195 13.36 3.25 11.33
N PHE A 196 12.92 2.61 12.41
CA PHE A 196 13.42 1.30 12.85
C PHE A 196 12.37 0.57 13.70
N ALA A 197 12.23 -0.73 13.49
CA ALA A 197 11.50 -1.64 14.36
C ALA A 197 12.39 -2.85 14.66
N SER A 198 12.45 -3.27 15.92
CA SER A 198 13.27 -4.41 16.34
C SER A 198 12.78 -5.75 15.77
N LYS A 199 11.49 -5.85 15.45
CA LYS A 199 10.83 -6.99 14.81
C LYS A 199 9.85 -6.49 13.75
N PRO A 200 9.66 -7.24 12.63
CA PRO A 200 8.63 -6.89 11.65
C PRO A 200 7.24 -7.10 12.24
N GLY A 201 6.37 -6.11 12.08
CA GLY A 201 4.98 -6.18 12.53
C GLY A 201 4.80 -5.99 14.04
N ILE A 202 5.73 -5.31 14.71
CA ILE A 202 5.62 -5.03 16.15
C ILE A 202 4.47 -4.04 16.41
N GLU A 203 3.62 -4.35 17.38
CA GLU A 203 2.41 -3.57 17.64
C GLU A 203 2.71 -2.26 18.37
N VAL A 204 2.23 -1.13 17.82
CA VAL A 204 2.34 0.21 18.41
C VAL A 204 0.95 0.77 18.68
N THR A 205 0.74 1.28 19.88
CA THR A 205 -0.54 1.82 20.35
C THR A 205 -0.46 3.31 20.64
N LEU A 206 -1.61 3.97 20.56
CA LEU A 206 -1.78 5.40 20.79
C LEU A 206 -2.87 5.62 21.85
N ALA A 207 -2.58 6.41 22.88
CA ALA A 207 -3.54 6.77 23.91
C ALA A 207 -3.70 8.29 24.02
N ALA A 208 -4.93 8.74 24.29
CA ALA A 208 -5.25 10.16 24.47
C ALA A 208 -4.90 10.64 25.87
N ILE A 209 -4.22 11.80 25.99
CA ILE A 209 -3.88 12.39 27.28
C ILE A 209 -5.13 13.10 27.86
N PRO A 210 -5.48 12.89 29.15
CA PRO A 210 -6.59 13.58 29.81
C PRO A 210 -6.51 15.10 29.66
N GLY A 211 -7.65 15.73 29.35
CA GLY A 211 -7.70 17.18 29.12
C GLY A 211 -7.01 17.64 27.83
N ASN A 212 -6.50 16.70 27.01
CA ASN A 212 -5.89 16.93 25.70
C ASN A 212 -4.66 17.84 25.72
N ARG A 213 -4.04 18.03 26.89
CA ARG A 213 -2.92 18.94 27.10
C ARG A 213 -1.77 18.24 27.81
N VAL A 214 -0.56 18.43 27.30
CA VAL A 214 0.66 17.91 27.93
C VAL A 214 1.04 18.77 29.14
N VAL A 215 1.46 18.13 30.23
CA VAL A 215 2.14 18.84 31.33
C VAL A 215 3.56 19.15 30.89
N HIS A 216 3.93 20.42 30.85
CA HIS A 216 5.26 20.85 30.42
C HIS A 216 6.20 21.09 31.61
N PRO A 217 7.47 20.65 31.56
CA PRO A 217 8.05 19.78 30.52
C PRO A 217 7.48 18.34 30.59
N PRO A 218 7.28 17.66 29.45
CA PRO A 218 6.83 16.27 29.45
C PRO A 218 7.97 15.37 29.96
N THR A 219 7.84 14.93 31.20
CA THR A 219 8.76 13.99 31.86
C THR A 219 8.00 12.76 32.33
N TRP A 220 8.71 11.65 32.57
CA TRP A 220 8.08 10.42 33.09
C TRP A 220 7.35 10.71 34.40
N THR A 221 7.98 11.49 35.30
CA THR A 221 7.40 11.92 36.59
C THR A 221 6.13 12.75 36.43
N SER A 222 6.12 13.71 35.51
CA SER A 222 4.95 14.58 35.26
C SER A 222 3.75 13.83 34.67
N MET A 223 4.00 12.70 34.00
CA MET A 223 2.99 11.94 33.25
C MET A 223 2.61 10.61 33.93
N THR A 224 3.12 10.31 35.13
CA THR A 224 2.93 9.02 35.84
C THR A 224 1.47 8.55 35.87
N THR A 225 0.56 9.42 36.31
CA THR A 225 -0.88 9.11 36.39
C THR A 225 -1.49 8.69 35.05
N HIS A 226 -1.02 9.28 33.95
CA HIS A 226 -1.44 8.92 32.60
C HIS A 226 -0.76 7.63 32.13
N ILE A 227 0.52 7.44 32.41
CA ILE A 227 1.27 6.23 32.10
C ILE A 227 0.62 5.00 32.76
N ASP A 228 0.24 5.13 34.03
CA ASP A 228 -0.41 4.05 34.79
C ASP A 228 -1.82 3.70 34.25
N SER A 229 -2.50 4.68 33.65
CA SER A 229 -3.84 4.50 33.04
C SER A 229 -3.82 4.45 31.51
N PHE A 230 -2.66 4.16 30.90
CA PHE A 230 -2.49 4.19 29.45
C PHE A 230 -3.46 3.25 28.73
N TYR A 231 -3.57 2.00 29.20
CA TYR A 231 -4.40 0.97 28.55
C TYR A 231 -5.90 1.26 28.62
N ASP A 232 -6.36 2.04 29.61
CA ASP A 232 -7.76 2.46 29.71
C ASP A 232 -8.13 3.54 28.67
N ARG A 233 -7.12 4.13 28.02
CA ARG A 233 -7.26 5.34 27.17
C ARG A 233 -6.77 5.14 25.74
N VAL A 234 -6.53 3.90 25.34
CA VAL A 234 -6.05 3.57 23.99
C VAL A 234 -7.14 3.92 22.97
N ILE A 235 -6.76 4.64 21.92
CA ILE A 235 -7.68 5.16 20.89
C ILE A 235 -8.14 4.05 19.94
N THR A 236 -7.40 2.96 19.85
CA THR A 236 -7.71 1.82 18.99
C THR A 236 -7.70 0.52 19.79
N ASN A 237 -8.75 -0.31 19.66
CA ASN A 237 -8.82 -1.63 20.30
C ASN A 237 -7.73 -2.60 19.80
N HIS A 238 -7.04 -2.25 18.72
CA HIS A 238 -5.87 -2.93 18.18
C HIS A 238 -4.79 -1.91 17.88
N GLY A 239 -3.55 -2.18 18.26
CA GLY A 239 -2.41 -1.40 17.84
C GLY A 239 -2.10 -1.60 16.35
N VAL A 240 -1.28 -0.69 15.84
CA VAL A 240 -0.88 -0.66 14.43
C VAL A 240 0.48 -1.34 14.30
N LEU A 241 0.61 -2.23 13.32
CA LEU A 241 1.82 -3.01 13.10
C LEU A 241 2.91 -2.15 12.46
N ALA A 242 4.03 -1.98 13.16
CA ALA A 242 5.19 -1.24 12.70
C ALA A 242 6.18 -2.14 11.94
N SER A 243 6.70 -1.63 10.83
CA SER A 243 7.81 -2.23 10.09
C SER A 243 8.82 -1.15 9.72
N THR A 244 10.11 -1.50 9.73
CA THR A 244 11.20 -0.58 9.36
C THR A 244 10.96 -0.01 7.96
N GLY A 245 10.97 1.32 7.83
CA GLY A 245 10.68 2.03 6.58
C GLY A 245 9.18 2.21 6.29
N GLY A 246 8.30 1.67 7.12
CA GLY A 246 6.86 1.82 7.03
C GLY A 246 6.33 3.08 7.73
N SER A 247 5.04 3.08 8.01
CA SER A 247 4.41 4.11 8.82
C SER A 247 3.25 3.59 9.65
N LEU A 248 2.88 4.38 10.64
CA LEU A 248 1.72 4.16 11.47
C LEU A 248 0.68 5.24 11.17
N PHE A 249 -0.58 4.82 11.09
CA PHE A 249 -1.72 5.70 10.95
C PHE A 249 -2.72 5.40 12.03
N PHE A 250 -3.07 6.41 12.81
CA PHE A 250 -4.07 6.30 13.85
C PHE A 250 -5.23 7.22 13.50
N ASP A 251 -6.42 6.64 13.42
CA ASP A 251 -7.66 7.41 13.29
C ASP A 251 -7.99 8.01 14.65
N ILE A 252 -7.84 9.33 14.78
CA ILE A 252 -8.06 10.09 16.01
C ILE A 252 -9.30 10.97 15.90
N THR A 253 -10.14 10.72 14.89
CA THR A 253 -11.32 11.54 14.57
C THR A 253 -12.21 11.74 15.79
N ASP A 254 -12.54 10.67 16.51
CA ASP A 254 -13.44 10.75 17.66
C ASP A 254 -12.80 11.48 18.85
N THR A 255 -11.50 11.30 19.08
CA THR A 255 -10.76 12.02 20.13
C THR A 255 -10.72 13.52 19.85
N VAL A 256 -10.45 13.91 18.60
CA VAL A 256 -10.44 15.31 18.17
C VAL A 256 -11.84 15.90 18.24
N ARG A 257 -12.87 15.17 17.81
CA ARG A 257 -14.28 15.59 17.88
C ARG A 257 -14.74 15.77 19.33
N ALA A 258 -14.34 14.89 20.24
CA ALA A 258 -14.61 15.04 21.68
C ALA A 258 -13.90 16.27 22.26
N ALA A 259 -12.63 16.50 21.87
CA ALA A 259 -11.86 17.68 22.28
C ALA A 259 -12.49 18.99 21.80
N THR A 260 -13.00 19.02 20.57
CA THR A 260 -13.64 20.22 19.98
C THR A 260 -15.04 20.45 20.52
N ALA A 261 -15.83 19.39 20.75
CA ALA A 261 -17.16 19.50 21.36
C ALA A 261 -17.09 20.06 22.79
N ALA A 262 -16.15 19.58 23.61
CA ALA A 262 -15.91 20.11 24.95
C ALA A 262 -15.52 21.60 24.94
N ARG A 263 -14.84 22.06 23.88
CA ARG A 263 -14.55 23.49 23.66
C ARG A 263 -15.82 24.27 23.34
N GLU A 264 -16.71 23.77 22.47
CA GLU A 264 -17.95 24.50 22.15
C GLU A 264 -18.79 24.75 23.40
N THR A 265 -18.90 23.75 24.28
CA THR A 265 -19.62 23.90 25.56
C THR A 265 -18.92 24.90 26.48
N LEU A 266 -17.60 24.79 26.65
CA LEU A 266 -16.82 25.72 27.48
C LEU A 266 -16.85 27.17 26.95
N SER A 267 -16.84 27.36 25.62
CA SER A 267 -16.90 28.69 24.99
C SER A 267 -18.29 29.34 25.11
N LYS A 268 -19.35 28.54 25.28
CA LYS A 268 -20.70 29.05 25.54
C LYS A 268 -20.91 29.43 27.01
N GLU A 269 -20.17 28.80 27.91
CA GLU A 269 -20.25 29.05 29.37
C GLU A 269 -19.29 30.14 29.84
N ALA A 270 -18.11 30.26 29.21
CA ALA A 270 -17.13 31.29 29.50
C ALA A 270 -17.14 32.34 28.39
N GLU A 271 -17.77 33.48 28.64
CA GLU A 271 -17.71 34.72 27.84
C GLU A 271 -16.28 35.32 27.88
N VAL A 272 -15.28 34.53 27.50
CA VAL A 272 -13.85 34.82 27.64
C VAL A 272 -13.19 34.69 26.28
N ASP A 273 -12.90 35.84 25.68
CA ASP A 273 -12.19 36.03 24.40
C ASP A 273 -10.77 35.43 24.34
N ASN A 274 -10.31 34.70 25.36
CA ASN A 274 -8.96 34.16 25.51
C ASN A 274 -8.93 32.66 25.87
N ALA A 275 -9.82 31.86 25.27
CA ALA A 275 -9.68 30.40 25.29
C ALA A 275 -8.40 29.99 24.53
N SER A 276 -7.28 29.86 25.27
CA SER A 276 -6.00 29.35 24.77
C SER A 276 -6.16 28.00 24.05
N PRO A 277 -5.33 27.69 23.04
CA PRO A 277 -5.74 26.90 21.88
C PRO A 277 -6.07 25.44 22.20
N SER A 278 -7.10 24.91 21.55
CA SER A 278 -7.46 23.49 21.62
C SER A 278 -6.30 22.64 21.13
N THR A 279 -5.48 22.14 22.06
CA THR A 279 -4.46 21.15 21.77
C THR A 279 -5.09 19.76 21.87
N VAL A 280 -4.51 18.81 21.14
CA VAL A 280 -4.78 17.38 21.33
C VAL A 280 -3.44 16.69 21.50
N ALA A 281 -3.32 15.98 22.61
CA ALA A 281 -2.09 15.37 23.06
C ALA A 281 -2.25 13.86 23.20
N PHE A 282 -1.22 13.14 22.78
CA PHE A 282 -1.19 11.70 22.73
C PHE A 282 0.10 11.15 23.30
N THR A 283 0.02 9.94 23.86
CA THR A 283 1.17 9.10 24.15
C THR A 283 1.21 7.90 23.23
N ILE A 284 2.40 7.54 22.76
CA ILE A 284 2.65 6.42 21.86
C ILE A 284 3.51 5.41 22.62
N GLN A 285 3.18 4.13 22.50
CA GLN A 285 3.91 3.04 23.15
C GLN A 285 3.96 1.81 22.24
N VAL A 286 5.00 0.98 22.40
CA VAL A 286 5.02 -0.39 21.87
C VAL A 286 4.21 -1.29 22.81
N ALA A 287 3.23 -2.01 22.29
CA ALA A 287 2.39 -2.91 23.11
C ALA A 287 3.14 -4.20 23.51
N GLU A 288 4.09 -4.63 22.69
CA GLU A 288 4.86 -5.86 22.88
C GLU A 288 6.33 -5.58 23.23
N ASP A 289 7.03 -6.61 23.71
CA ASP A 289 8.47 -6.53 24.00
C ASP A 289 9.30 -6.26 22.74
N GLY A 290 9.91 -5.06 22.71
CA GLY A 290 10.76 -4.61 21.63
C GLY A 290 10.93 -3.09 21.61
N GLU A 291 11.55 -2.62 20.53
CA GLU A 291 11.91 -1.23 20.34
C GLU A 291 11.44 -0.75 18.97
N VAL A 292 10.84 0.44 18.94
CA VAL A 292 10.45 1.13 17.71
C VAL A 292 10.98 2.56 17.78
N ARG A 293 11.71 2.96 16.75
CA ARG A 293 12.14 4.34 16.55
C ARG A 293 11.27 4.97 15.48
N LEU A 294 10.48 5.94 15.88
CA LEU A 294 9.73 6.79 14.97
C LEU A 294 10.55 8.04 14.67
N ALA A 295 10.42 8.54 13.45
CA ALA A 295 11.03 9.81 13.08
C ALA A 295 10.44 10.93 13.95
N GLY A 296 11.28 11.55 14.75
CA GLY A 296 10.97 12.71 15.57
C GLY A 296 11.74 13.89 15.02
N GLY A 297 11.07 15.00 14.78
CA GLY A 297 11.72 16.23 14.34
C GLY A 297 10.96 17.38 14.92
N ALA A 298 11.13 17.65 16.21
CA ALA A 298 10.62 18.88 16.79
C ALA A 298 11.39 20.06 16.20
N HIS A 299 10.70 21.17 15.97
CA HIS A 299 11.32 22.48 15.83
C HIS A 299 11.94 22.86 17.19
N ALA A 300 13.10 22.29 17.54
CA ALA A 300 13.92 22.83 18.60
C ALA A 300 14.56 24.11 18.02
N GLY A 301 14.24 25.26 18.61
CA GLY A 301 14.68 26.59 18.18
C GLY A 301 16.19 26.84 18.33
N SER A 302 17.03 26.02 17.73
CA SER A 302 18.46 26.27 17.57
C SER A 302 18.91 25.77 16.19
N ASP A 303 19.47 26.70 15.42
CA ASP A 303 20.02 26.59 14.06
C ASP A 303 19.03 26.53 12.88
N ALA A 304 18.58 27.73 12.51
CA ALA A 304 17.94 28.07 11.23
C ALA A 304 18.87 27.93 9.99
N SER A 305 19.96 27.17 10.06
CA SER A 305 21.00 27.13 9.03
C SER A 305 21.05 25.83 8.21
N VAL A 306 20.26 24.80 8.56
CA VAL A 306 20.17 23.58 7.74
C VAL A 306 18.78 23.52 7.10
N PRO A 307 18.66 23.77 5.79
CA PRO A 307 17.40 23.51 5.11
C PRO A 307 17.11 22.01 5.26
N ALA A 308 16.04 21.68 6.00
CA ALA A 308 15.51 20.33 6.00
C ALA A 308 15.25 19.96 4.55
N SER A 309 15.97 18.96 4.04
CA SER A 309 15.72 18.45 2.70
C SER A 309 14.23 18.07 2.58
N PHE A 310 13.65 18.22 1.39
CA PHE A 310 12.26 17.87 1.12
C PHE A 310 11.88 16.47 1.66
N VAL A 311 12.84 15.53 1.67
CA VAL A 311 12.72 14.16 2.22
C VAL A 311 12.55 14.12 3.74
N MET A 312 13.18 15.05 4.50
CA MET A 312 13.05 15.13 5.97
C MET A 312 11.72 15.75 6.42
N GLN A 313 11.09 16.59 5.59
CA GLN A 313 9.75 17.14 5.87
C GLN A 313 8.66 16.06 5.80
N HIS A 314 8.81 15.07 4.91
CA HIS A 314 7.82 14.01 4.71
C HIS A 314 7.88 12.88 5.73
N ARG A 315 8.91 12.86 6.60
CA ARG A 315 9.10 11.81 7.61
C ARG A 315 8.71 12.23 9.02
N ARG A 316 8.31 13.48 9.25
CA ARG A 316 7.92 13.93 10.60
C ARG A 316 6.53 13.41 10.97
N PRO A 317 6.21 13.30 12.26
CA PRO A 317 4.85 13.05 12.67
C PRO A 317 3.95 14.16 12.14
N THR A 318 2.84 13.83 11.50
CA THR A 318 1.90 14.84 11.01
C THR A 318 0.46 14.46 11.32
N LEU A 319 -0.35 15.47 11.60
CA LEU A 319 -1.79 15.35 11.75
C LEU A 319 -2.46 15.82 10.47
N SER A 320 -3.28 14.97 9.87
CA SER A 320 -3.96 15.22 8.60
C SER A 320 -5.46 15.27 8.79
N LEU A 321 -6.09 16.32 8.29
CA LEU A 321 -7.54 16.41 8.16
C LEU A 321 -7.90 16.00 6.74
N GLU A 322 -8.80 15.04 6.63
CA GLU A 322 -9.32 14.55 5.38
C GLU A 322 -10.83 14.76 5.37
N ASP A 323 -11.32 15.52 4.41
CA ASP A 323 -12.74 15.48 4.09
C ASP A 323 -12.99 14.19 3.32
N LEU A 324 -13.76 13.28 3.91
CA LEU A 324 -14.11 12.04 3.25
C LEU A 324 -15.11 12.26 2.11
N GLY A 325 -15.72 13.46 2.03
CA GLY A 325 -16.85 13.75 1.15
C GLY A 325 -18.01 12.79 1.44
N LEU A 326 -19.14 12.94 0.72
CA LEU A 326 -20.31 12.07 0.92
C LEU A 326 -19.89 10.59 0.98
N PRO A 327 -20.53 9.74 1.82
CA PRO A 327 -20.31 8.28 1.92
C PRO A 327 -20.18 7.56 0.56
N VAL A 328 -20.74 8.17 -0.48
CA VAL A 328 -20.59 7.82 -1.89
C VAL A 328 -19.12 7.70 -2.35
N LEU A 329 -18.18 8.57 -1.96
CA LEU A 329 -16.77 8.46 -2.39
C LEU A 329 -16.08 7.25 -1.77
N GLN A 330 -16.38 6.94 -0.51
CA GLN A 330 -15.92 5.72 0.13
C GLN A 330 -16.51 4.48 -0.53
N LEU A 331 -17.80 4.50 -0.85
CA LEU A 331 -18.47 3.43 -1.59
C LEU A 331 -17.89 3.26 -2.99
N ILE A 332 -17.64 4.36 -3.72
CA ILE A 332 -17.03 4.34 -5.04
C ILE A 332 -15.67 3.68 -4.98
N GLY A 333 -14.83 4.06 -4.02
CA GLY A 333 -13.52 3.44 -3.97
C GLY A 333 -13.60 1.97 -3.49
N ARG A 334 -14.44 1.60 -2.50
CA ARG A 334 -14.66 0.19 -2.14
C ARG A 334 -15.11 -0.63 -3.36
N PHE A 335 -15.97 -0.04 -4.18
CA PHE A 335 -16.37 -0.61 -5.46
C PHE A 335 -15.19 -0.72 -6.43
N ARG A 336 -14.31 0.29 -6.53
CA ARG A 336 -13.09 0.21 -7.35
C ARG A 336 -12.14 -0.89 -6.88
N TYR A 337 -11.96 -1.11 -5.57
CA TYR A 337 -11.22 -2.27 -5.04
C TYR A 337 -11.86 -3.58 -5.47
N ALA A 338 -13.17 -3.74 -5.24
CA ALA A 338 -13.87 -4.97 -5.61
C ALA A 338 -13.80 -5.25 -7.12
N VAL A 339 -13.92 -4.22 -7.95
CA VAL A 339 -13.74 -4.32 -9.41
C VAL A 339 -12.31 -4.66 -9.77
N TRP A 340 -11.32 -4.11 -9.06
CA TRP A 340 -9.91 -4.40 -9.27
C TRP A 340 -9.60 -5.87 -8.96
N ASP A 341 -10.03 -6.36 -7.80
CA ASP A 341 -9.85 -7.76 -7.40
C ASP A 341 -10.51 -8.71 -8.42
N LEU A 342 -11.74 -8.38 -8.85
CA LEU A 342 -12.46 -9.18 -9.84
C LEU A 342 -11.78 -9.16 -11.23
N LYS A 343 -11.15 -8.03 -11.60
CA LYS A 343 -10.28 -7.97 -12.79
C LYS A 343 -9.06 -8.87 -12.61
N GLY A 344 -8.43 -8.88 -11.44
CA GLY A 344 -7.32 -9.76 -11.10
C GLY A 344 -7.70 -11.25 -11.21
N GLU A 345 -8.84 -11.63 -10.64
CA GLU A 345 -9.39 -12.99 -10.76
C GLU A 345 -9.66 -13.37 -12.22
N LEU A 346 -10.32 -12.50 -12.99
CA LEU A 346 -10.60 -12.75 -14.39
C LEU A 346 -9.30 -12.95 -15.21
N VAL A 347 -8.29 -12.11 -15.00
CA VAL A 347 -7.00 -12.25 -15.67
C VAL A 347 -6.35 -13.59 -15.30
N SER A 348 -6.39 -13.98 -14.03
CA SER A 348 -5.84 -15.27 -13.59
C SER A 348 -6.53 -16.46 -14.27
N ILE A 349 -7.85 -16.38 -14.48
CA ILE A 349 -8.62 -17.41 -15.19
C ILE A 349 -8.21 -17.48 -16.65
N VAL A 350 -8.16 -16.34 -17.34
CA VAL A 350 -7.74 -16.27 -18.76
C VAL A 350 -6.31 -16.79 -18.93
N GLN A 351 -5.42 -16.51 -17.99
CA GLN A 351 -4.06 -17.02 -18.02
C GLN A 351 -4.01 -18.55 -17.86
N ASN A 352 -4.79 -19.11 -16.93
CA ASN A 352 -4.89 -20.55 -16.75
C ASN A 352 -5.50 -21.24 -17.98
N GLU A 353 -6.49 -20.62 -18.62
CA GLU A 353 -7.07 -21.11 -19.87
C GLU A 353 -6.00 -21.18 -20.98
N ARG A 354 -5.23 -20.10 -21.18
CA ARG A 354 -4.15 -20.05 -22.18
C ARG A 354 -3.09 -21.12 -21.92
N ARG A 355 -2.63 -21.25 -20.67
CA ARG A 355 -1.66 -22.30 -20.30
C ARG A 355 -2.21 -23.70 -20.55
N SER A 356 -3.48 -23.93 -20.23
CA SER A 356 -4.12 -25.22 -20.47
C SER A 356 -4.24 -25.52 -21.96
N ARG A 357 -4.57 -24.52 -22.77
CA ARG A 357 -4.63 -24.64 -24.23
C ARG A 357 -3.26 -24.93 -24.83
N ASP A 358 -2.23 -24.18 -24.46
CA ASP A 358 -0.85 -24.38 -24.95
C ASP A 358 -0.32 -25.77 -24.55
N ALA A 359 -0.66 -26.24 -23.34
CA ALA A 359 -0.33 -27.59 -22.91
C ALA A 359 -1.05 -28.65 -23.76
N ALA A 360 -2.32 -28.44 -24.10
CA ALA A 360 -3.10 -29.35 -24.95
C ALA A 360 -2.55 -29.39 -26.39
N GLU A 361 -2.25 -28.23 -26.98
CA GLU A 361 -1.64 -28.14 -28.31
C GLU A 361 -0.26 -28.81 -28.34
N SER A 362 0.57 -28.62 -27.30
CA SER A 362 1.88 -29.28 -27.16
C SER A 362 1.77 -30.81 -27.07
N VAL A 363 0.77 -31.33 -26.34
CA VAL A 363 0.51 -32.77 -26.27
C VAL A 363 0.05 -33.31 -27.61
N LEU A 364 -0.83 -32.59 -28.31
CA LEU A 364 -1.29 -32.97 -29.65
C LEU A 364 -0.12 -33.03 -30.64
N ASP A 365 0.75 -32.01 -30.67
CA ASP A 365 1.93 -31.98 -31.54
C ASP A 365 2.87 -33.15 -31.26
N ARG A 366 3.12 -33.46 -29.98
CA ARG A 366 3.93 -34.63 -29.60
C ARG A 366 3.30 -35.95 -30.04
N LEU A 367 1.96 -36.08 -29.96
CA LEU A 367 1.24 -37.25 -30.42
C LEU A 367 1.33 -37.39 -31.95
N VAL A 368 1.15 -36.31 -32.69
CA VAL A 368 1.25 -36.30 -34.17
C VAL A 368 2.68 -36.67 -34.60
N ILE A 369 3.71 -36.06 -34.00
CA ILE A 369 5.10 -36.40 -34.31
C ILE A 369 5.41 -37.85 -33.93
N GLY A 370 4.96 -38.30 -32.76
CA GLY A 370 5.13 -39.68 -32.31
C GLY A 370 4.46 -40.69 -33.23
N THR A 371 3.26 -40.40 -33.73
CA THR A 371 2.55 -41.28 -34.67
C THR A 371 3.22 -41.31 -36.04
N ILE A 372 3.69 -40.17 -36.55
CA ILE A 372 4.46 -40.10 -37.81
C ILE A 372 5.75 -40.93 -37.69
N LEU A 373 6.52 -40.75 -36.61
CA LEU A 373 7.75 -41.52 -36.37
C LEU A 373 7.48 -43.02 -36.25
N THR A 374 6.42 -43.40 -35.54
CA THR A 374 6.02 -44.81 -35.39
C THR A 374 5.65 -45.41 -36.74
N ASN A 375 4.86 -44.69 -37.55
CA ASN A 375 4.48 -45.12 -38.89
C ASN A 375 5.70 -45.26 -39.80
N ALA A 376 6.62 -44.28 -39.79
CA ALA A 376 7.85 -44.35 -40.56
C ALA A 376 8.72 -45.55 -40.15
N PHE A 377 8.82 -45.84 -38.86
CA PHE A 377 9.54 -47.00 -38.34
C PHE A 377 8.92 -48.32 -38.81
N LEU A 378 7.59 -48.46 -38.69
CA LEU A 378 6.87 -49.66 -39.16
C LEU A 378 7.02 -49.86 -40.67
N LEU A 379 6.94 -48.79 -41.45
CA LEU A 379 7.13 -48.82 -42.90
C LEU A 379 8.57 -49.21 -43.26
N GLY A 380 9.56 -48.72 -42.50
CA GLY A 380 10.96 -49.14 -42.60
C GLY A 380 11.16 -50.63 -42.34
N ILE A 381 10.53 -51.19 -41.31
CA ILE A 381 10.54 -52.64 -41.03
C ILE A 381 9.93 -53.42 -42.20
N ALA A 382 8.78 -52.98 -42.71
CA ALA A 382 8.11 -53.66 -43.83
C ALA A 382 8.98 -53.69 -45.09
N VAL A 383 9.65 -52.57 -45.43
CA VAL A 383 10.59 -52.51 -46.55
C VAL A 383 11.78 -53.44 -46.33
N LEU A 384 12.34 -53.46 -45.12
CA LEU A 384 13.46 -54.35 -44.77
C LEU A 384 13.08 -55.83 -44.92
N GLN A 385 11.87 -56.21 -44.50
CA GLN A 385 11.34 -57.55 -44.67
C GLN A 385 11.21 -57.93 -46.16
N VAL A 386 10.69 -57.04 -47.00
CA VAL A 386 10.56 -57.27 -48.45
C VAL A 386 11.94 -57.46 -49.10
N VAL A 387 12.92 -56.62 -48.76
CA VAL A 387 14.30 -56.74 -49.26
C VAL A 387 14.95 -58.04 -48.80
N TYR A 388 14.76 -58.43 -47.55
CA TYR A 388 15.29 -59.66 -46.99
C TYR A 388 14.74 -60.91 -47.70
N VAL A 389 13.42 -60.98 -47.89
CA VAL A 389 12.77 -62.10 -48.62
C VAL A 389 13.23 -62.15 -50.07
N ARG A 390 13.34 -60.99 -50.74
CA ARG A 390 13.84 -60.92 -52.12
C ARG A 390 15.31 -61.36 -52.23
N GLY A 391 16.14 -61.04 -51.24
CA GLY A 391 17.53 -61.48 -51.16
C GLY A 391 17.69 -63.00 -50.91
N LEU A 392 16.74 -63.62 -50.20
CA LEU A 392 16.67 -65.07 -50.03
C LEU A 392 16.21 -65.79 -51.31
N LEU A 393 15.18 -65.27 -51.98
CA LEU A 393 14.65 -65.84 -53.22
C LEU A 393 15.58 -65.66 -54.43
N GLY A 394 16.41 -64.62 -54.47
CA GLY A 394 17.37 -64.39 -55.56
C GLY A 394 18.70 -65.15 -55.44
N ARG A 395 18.87 -65.97 -54.39
CA ARG A 395 20.07 -66.80 -54.13
C ARG A 395 19.82 -68.31 -54.24
N GLY A 396 18.59 -68.73 -54.52
CA GLY A 396 18.27 -70.09 -54.98
C GLY A 396 18.10 -70.08 -56.49
#